data_AF-A0A850CJK0-F1
#
_entry.id   AF-A0A850CJK0-F1
#
_cell.length_a   1.000
_cell.length_b   1.000
_cell.length_c   1.000
_cell.angle_alpha   90.00
_cell.angle_beta   90.00
_cell.angle_gamma   90.00
#
_symmetry.space_group_name_H-M   'P 1'
#
loop_
_entity.id
_entity.type
_entity.pdbx_description
1 polymer ?
#
loop_
_entity_poly.entity_id
_entity_poly.type
_entity_poly.pdbx_seq_one_letter_code
_entity_poly.pdbx_strand_id
1 'polypeptide(L)'
;VETAAGAGLRVLCLLVPSAVVVGFIDPEQLGDHLAQRLRLPARPVVAATAALQRVQAFDTLWGELMTTRRVRGTRADRGPVARGREAVTVTGGLLVGALGQASALALAMDARGFAGATRRTWAGPAPWRRPDWLALAAGLLVVGAAVAARLTLD
;
A
#
# COMPACT_ATOMS: atom_id res chain seq x y z
N VAL A 1 35.18 9.97 4.98
CA VAL A 1 34.59 8.70 5.46
C VAL A 1 33.53 8.96 6.53
N GLU A 2 33.80 9.81 7.53
CA GLU A 2 32.81 10.23 8.54
C GLU A 2 31.52 10.82 7.96
N THR A 3 31.61 11.67 6.94
CA THR A 3 30.42 12.27 6.30
C THR A 3 29.52 11.25 5.60
N ALA A 4 30.12 10.24 4.97
CA ALA A 4 29.40 9.14 4.32
C ALA A 4 28.76 8.21 5.36
N ALA A 5 29.47 7.92 6.46
CA ALA A 5 28.94 7.11 7.56
C ALA A 5 27.74 7.79 8.25
N GLY A 6 27.84 9.10 8.52
CA GLY A 6 26.73 9.87 9.10
C GLY A 6 25.52 9.97 8.18
N ALA A 7 25.73 10.14 6.88
CA ALA A 7 24.64 10.13 5.89
C ALA A 7 23.97 8.73 5.80
N GLY A 8 24.78 7.66 5.77
CA GLY A 8 24.29 6.29 5.76
C GLY A 8 23.45 5.95 6.99
N LEU A 9 23.88 6.37 8.18
CA LEU A 9 23.13 6.17 9.42
C LEU A 9 21.78 6.90 9.40
N ARG A 10 21.73 8.15 8.91
CA ARG A 10 20.45 8.88 8.76
C ARG A 10 19.47 8.15 7.85
N VAL A 11 19.96 7.65 6.72
CA VAL A 11 19.15 6.89 5.77
C VAL A 11 18.62 5.61 6.41
N LEU A 12 19.45 4.89 7.17
CA LEU A 12 19.03 3.69 7.90
C LEU A 12 17.99 4.01 9.00
N CYS A 13 18.22 5.07 9.77
CA CYS A 13 17.29 5.55 10.80
C CYS A 13 15.94 5.96 10.21
N LEU A 14 15.88 6.42 8.95
CA LEU A 14 14.62 6.73 8.26
C LEU A 14 13.98 5.46 7.68
N LEU A 15 14.76 4.58 7.04
CA LEU A 15 14.25 3.41 6.33
C LEU A 15 13.73 2.32 7.26
N VAL A 16 14.44 1.99 8.33
CA VAL A 16 14.10 0.88 9.23
C VAL A 16 12.69 1.04 9.83
N PRO A 17 12.34 2.15 10.51
CA PRO A 17 11.00 2.30 11.06
C PRO A 17 9.94 2.44 9.96
N SER A 18 10.27 3.10 8.85
CA SER A 18 9.33 3.24 7.72
C SER A 18 8.96 1.87 7.13
N ALA A 19 9.93 1.00 6.89
CA ALA A 19 9.70 -0.34 6.36
C ALA A 19 8.86 -1.21 7.30
N VAL A 20 9.10 -1.09 8.61
CA VAL A 20 8.29 -1.79 9.63
C VAL A 20 6.85 -1.28 9.60
N VAL A 21 6.63 0.04 9.64
CA VAL A 21 5.30 0.64 9.68
C VAL A 21 4.48 0.30 8.43
N VAL A 22 5.08 0.33 7.25
CA VAL A 22 4.39 0.05 5.97
C VAL A 22 3.70 -1.32 5.98
N GLY A 23 4.30 -2.33 6.60
CA GLY A 23 3.70 -3.67 6.69
C GLY A 23 2.46 -3.76 7.59
N PHE A 24 2.25 -2.80 8.49
CA PHE A 24 1.11 -2.78 9.42
C PHE A 24 -0.01 -1.82 8.99
N ILE A 25 0.13 -1.15 7.83
CA ILE A 25 -0.89 -0.20 7.37
C ILE A 25 -2.02 -0.97 6.67
N ASP A 26 -3.17 -1.00 7.33
CA ASP A 26 -4.40 -1.48 6.71
C ASP A 26 -5.00 -0.40 5.79
N PRO A 27 -5.15 -0.67 4.48
CA PRO A 27 -5.63 0.33 3.52
C PRO A 27 -7.10 0.72 3.75
N GLU A 28 -7.91 -0.19 4.31
CA GLU A 28 -9.31 0.10 4.68
C GLU A 28 -9.38 1.09 5.84
N GLN A 29 -8.66 0.80 6.93
CA GLN A 29 -8.61 1.68 8.10
C GLN A 29 -8.02 3.06 7.74
N LEU A 30 -6.99 3.09 6.87
CA LEU A 30 -6.43 4.33 6.37
C LEU A 30 -7.49 5.17 5.63
N GLY A 31 -8.30 4.52 4.80
CA GLY A 31 -9.43 5.14 4.11
C GLY A 31 -10.44 5.78 5.04
N ASP A 32 -10.87 5.03 6.06
CA ASP A 32 -11.84 5.51 7.03
C ASP A 32 -11.31 6.71 7.82
N HIS A 33 -10.03 6.69 8.21
CA HIS A 33 -9.39 7.82 8.87
C HIS A 33 -9.26 9.06 7.97
N LEU A 34 -8.93 8.88 6.69
CA LEU A 34 -8.86 9.97 5.71
C LEU A 34 -10.24 10.61 5.47
N ALA A 35 -11.28 9.78 5.36
CA ALA A 35 -12.63 10.24 5.15
C ALA A 35 -13.24 10.92 6.39
N GLN A 36 -13.13 10.29 7.56
CA GLN A 36 -13.83 10.76 8.76
C GLN A 36 -13.06 11.85 9.50
N ARG A 37 -11.72 11.77 9.50
CA ARG A 37 -10.87 12.63 10.33
C ARG A 37 -10.28 13.80 9.55
N LEU A 38 -9.80 13.54 8.34
CA LEU A 38 -9.31 14.59 7.43
C LEU A 38 -10.44 15.21 6.60
N ARG A 39 -11.67 14.66 6.68
CA ARG A 39 -12.89 15.14 5.98
C ARG A 39 -12.68 15.31 4.47
N LEU A 40 -11.85 14.45 3.88
CA LEU A 40 -11.63 14.44 2.44
C LEU A 40 -12.90 14.02 1.69
N PRO A 41 -13.11 14.52 0.46
CA PRO A 41 -14.25 14.11 -0.35
C PRO A 41 -14.25 12.59 -0.57
N ALA A 42 -15.43 11.96 -0.41
CA ALA A 42 -15.54 10.50 -0.37
C ALA A 42 -15.05 9.79 -1.63
N ARG A 43 -15.20 10.42 -2.81
CA ARG A 43 -14.83 9.83 -4.10
C ARG A 43 -13.33 9.53 -4.23
N PRO A 44 -12.41 10.50 -4.04
CA PRO A 44 -10.98 10.23 -4.11
C PRO A 44 -10.49 9.29 -3.00
N VAL A 45 -11.07 9.36 -1.79
CA VAL A 45 -10.68 8.43 -0.71
C VAL A 45 -10.99 6.99 -1.09
N VAL A 46 -12.23 6.71 -1.55
CA VAL A 46 -12.63 5.37 -1.99
C VAL A 46 -11.81 4.90 -3.20
N ALA A 47 -11.48 5.81 -4.13
CA ALA A 47 -10.64 5.47 -5.26
C ALA A 47 -9.22 5.09 -4.82
N ALA A 48 -8.62 5.86 -3.91
CA ALA A 48 -7.28 5.60 -3.39
C ALA A 48 -7.23 4.29 -2.59
N THR A 49 -8.20 4.05 -1.72
CA THR A 49 -8.23 2.83 -0.89
C THR A 49 -8.49 1.59 -1.73
N ALA A 50 -9.38 1.67 -2.72
CA ALA A 50 -9.60 0.59 -3.68
C ALA A 50 -8.35 0.30 -4.52
N ALA A 51 -7.58 1.33 -4.89
CA ALA A 51 -6.31 1.15 -5.59
C ALA A 51 -5.28 0.44 -4.70
N LEU A 52 -5.13 0.87 -3.43
CA LEU A 52 -4.23 0.23 -2.47
C LEU A 52 -4.60 -1.24 -2.24
N GLN A 53 -5.87 -1.56 -2.06
CA GLN A 53 -6.35 -2.94 -1.92
C GLN A 53 -6.00 -3.78 -3.15
N ARG A 54 -6.12 -3.21 -4.36
CA ARG A 54 -5.76 -3.89 -5.61
C ARG A 54 -4.27 -4.22 -5.70
N VAL A 55 -3.42 -3.29 -5.26
CA VAL A 55 -1.97 -3.51 -5.18
C VAL A 55 -1.65 -4.65 -4.21
N GLN A 56 -2.33 -4.70 -3.06
CA GLN A 56 -2.16 -5.80 -2.10
C GLN A 56 -2.59 -7.15 -2.68
N ALA A 57 -3.70 -7.19 -3.42
CA ALA A 57 -4.17 -8.42 -4.08
C ALA A 57 -3.25 -8.90 -5.23
N PHE A 58 -2.38 -8.03 -5.75
CA PHE A 58 -1.51 -8.34 -6.88
C PHE A 58 -0.49 -9.43 -6.55
N ASP A 59 -0.01 -9.48 -5.30
CA ASP A 59 0.95 -10.50 -4.85
C ASP A 59 0.34 -11.90 -4.87
N THR A 60 -0.89 -12.03 -4.38
CA THR A 60 -1.65 -13.29 -4.43
C THR A 60 -1.88 -13.74 -5.87
N LEU A 61 -2.33 -12.82 -6.74
CA LEU A 61 -2.53 -13.11 -8.17
C LEU A 61 -1.23 -13.54 -8.86
N TRP A 62 -0.11 -12.89 -8.55
CA TRP A 62 1.20 -13.28 -9.06
C TRP A 62 1.58 -14.69 -8.62
N GLY A 63 1.41 -15.01 -7.34
CA GLY A 63 1.66 -16.33 -6.78
C GLY A 63 0.83 -17.42 -7.46
N GLU A 64 -0.46 -17.18 -7.67
CA GLU A 64 -1.37 -18.10 -8.37
C GLU A 64 -0.96 -18.30 -9.84
N LEU A 65 -0.61 -17.23 -10.55
CA LEU A 65 -0.20 -17.29 -11.95
C LEU A 65 1.11 -18.09 -12.09
N MET A 66 2.07 -17.85 -11.20
CA MET A 66 3.34 -18.57 -11.16
C MET A 66 3.16 -20.03 -10.82
N THR A 67 2.28 -20.35 -9.86
CA THR A 67 1.96 -21.73 -9.50
C THR A 67 1.33 -22.48 -10.67
N THR A 68 0.35 -21.86 -11.33
CA THR A 68 -0.32 -22.43 -12.51
C THR A 68 0.66 -22.68 -13.66
N ARG A 69 1.59 -21.75 -13.89
CA ARG A 69 2.65 -21.89 -14.91
C ARG A 69 3.63 -23.01 -14.58
N ARG A 70 4.02 -23.17 -13.31
CA ARG A 70 4.88 -24.28 -12.88
C ARG A 70 4.21 -25.63 -13.15
N VAL A 71 2.92 -25.75 -12.85
CA VAL A 71 2.14 -26.98 -13.14
C VAL A 71 2.06 -27.26 -14.64
N ARG A 72 1.90 -26.22 -15.47
CA ARG A 72 1.87 -26.35 -16.94
C ARG A 72 3.24 -26.62 -17.58
N GLY A 73 4.31 -26.76 -16.79
CA GLY A 73 5.65 -27.04 -17.30
C GLY A 73 6.26 -25.91 -18.12
N THR A 74 5.66 -24.70 -18.11
CA THR A 74 6.20 -23.53 -18.80
C THR A 74 7.38 -23.00 -18.00
N ARG A 75 8.55 -23.62 -18.16
CA ARG A 75 9.82 -23.14 -17.63
C ARG A 75 10.45 -22.24 -18.69
N ALA A 76 10.77 -20.99 -18.35
CA ALA A 76 11.51 -20.14 -19.26
C ALA A 76 12.89 -20.76 -19.54
N ASP A 77 13.23 -20.85 -20.83
CA ASP A 77 14.56 -21.21 -21.29
C ASP A 77 15.62 -20.32 -20.64
N ARG A 78 16.81 -20.86 -20.42
CA ARG A 78 17.92 -20.13 -19.79
C ARG A 78 18.46 -19.07 -20.76
N GLY A 79 17.90 -17.86 -20.73
CA GLY A 79 18.41 -16.71 -21.46
C GLY A 79 17.79 -15.37 -21.04
N PRO A 80 18.50 -14.24 -21.16
CA PRO A 80 17.97 -12.92 -20.81
C PRO A 80 16.76 -12.54 -21.67
N VAL A 81 16.74 -12.93 -22.94
CA VAL A 81 15.60 -12.71 -23.86
C VAL A 81 14.39 -13.54 -23.46
N ALA A 82 14.59 -14.80 -23.05
CA ALA A 82 13.52 -15.67 -22.58
C ALA A 82 12.89 -15.14 -21.27
N ARG A 83 13.70 -14.60 -20.36
CA ARG A 83 13.21 -13.91 -19.14
C ARG A 83 12.42 -12.65 -19.45
N GLY A 84 12.87 -11.85 -20.43
CA GLY A 84 12.13 -10.67 -20.87
C GLY A 84 10.75 -11.03 -21.42
N ARG A 85 10.68 -12.07 -22.27
CA ARG A 85 9.41 -12.57 -22.82
C ARG A 85 8.50 -13.15 -21.74
N GLU A 86 9.06 -13.87 -20.77
CA GLU A 86 8.33 -14.37 -19.61
C GLU A 86 7.73 -13.22 -18.81
N ALA A 87 8.53 -12.19 -18.48
CA ALA A 87 8.06 -11.01 -17.76
C ALA A 87 6.87 -10.36 -18.48
N VAL A 88 6.97 -10.10 -19.79
CA VAL A 88 5.87 -9.53 -20.59
C VAL A 88 4.61 -10.41 -20.53
N THR A 89 4.78 -11.73 -20.63
CA THR A 89 3.63 -12.66 -20.61
C THR A 89 2.97 -12.71 -19.23
N VAL A 90 3.76 -12.69 -18.15
CA VAL A 90 3.24 -12.72 -16.78
C VAL A 90 2.57 -11.38 -16.46
N THR A 91 3.21 -10.25 -16.78
CA THR A 91 2.62 -8.91 -16.63
C THR A 91 1.32 -8.77 -17.43
N GLY A 92 1.27 -9.29 -18.66
CA GLY A 92 0.04 -9.33 -19.45
C GLY A 92 -1.07 -10.14 -18.78
N GLY A 93 -0.73 -11.32 -18.22
CA GLY A 93 -1.69 -12.14 -17.47
C GLY A 93 -2.24 -11.45 -16.23
N LEU A 94 -1.37 -10.77 -15.47
CA LEU A 94 -1.78 -9.97 -14.32
C LEU A 94 -2.69 -8.81 -14.71
N LEU A 95 -2.37 -8.10 -15.80
CA LEU A 95 -3.18 -6.99 -16.30
C LEU A 95 -4.59 -7.48 -16.64
N VAL A 96 -4.70 -8.57 -17.39
CA VAL A 96 -5.99 -9.16 -17.75
C VAL A 96 -6.75 -9.62 -16.50
N GLY A 97 -6.08 -10.27 -15.54
CA GLY A 97 -6.70 -10.66 -14.26
C GLY A 97 -7.22 -9.47 -13.46
N ALA A 98 -6.41 -8.42 -13.33
CA ALA A 98 -6.77 -7.20 -12.62
C ALA A 98 -7.94 -6.45 -13.27
N LEU A 99 -7.95 -6.38 -14.61
CA LEU A 99 -9.05 -5.81 -15.39
C LEU A 99 -10.34 -6.64 -15.24
N GLY A 100 -10.25 -7.97 -15.30
CA GLY A 100 -11.39 -8.87 -15.08
C GLY A 100 -12.02 -8.67 -13.71
N GLN A 101 -11.20 -8.63 -12.65
CA GLN A 101 -11.67 -8.31 -11.31
C GLN A 101 -12.26 -6.89 -11.20
N ALA A 102 -11.77 -5.93 -11.99
CA ALA A 102 -12.27 -4.56 -11.98
C ALA A 102 -13.66 -4.48 -12.60
N SER A 103 -13.84 -5.13 -13.73
CA SER A 103 -15.13 -5.25 -14.40
C SER A 103 -16.15 -5.97 -13.54
N ALA A 104 -15.76 -7.09 -12.89
CA ALA A 104 -16.64 -7.82 -11.98
C ALA A 104 -17.06 -6.96 -10.77
N LEU A 105 -16.11 -6.22 -10.18
CA LEU A 105 -16.40 -5.29 -9.09
C LEU A 105 -17.32 -4.16 -9.55
N ALA A 106 -17.05 -3.55 -10.70
CA ALA A 106 -17.87 -2.48 -11.26
C ALA A 106 -19.31 -2.93 -11.51
N LEU A 107 -19.49 -4.11 -12.12
CA LEU A 107 -20.81 -4.72 -12.32
C LEU A 107 -21.53 -4.98 -11.00
N ALA A 108 -20.82 -5.52 -10.00
CA ALA A 108 -21.37 -5.75 -8.67
C ALA A 108 -21.71 -4.44 -7.93
N MET A 109 -20.99 -3.34 -8.20
CA MET A 109 -21.29 -2.03 -7.64
C MET A 109 -22.51 -1.39 -8.31
N ASP A 110 -22.63 -1.52 -9.62
CA ASP A 110 -23.76 -0.99 -10.38
C ASP A 110 -25.06 -1.74 -10.02
N ALA A 111 -24.98 -3.07 -9.89
CA ALA A 111 -26.09 -3.90 -9.40
C ALA A 111 -26.55 -3.52 -7.97
N ARG A 112 -25.64 -2.97 -7.14
CA ARG A 112 -25.96 -2.44 -5.79
C ARG A 112 -26.43 -0.98 -5.81
N GLY A 113 -26.55 -0.35 -6.98
CA GLY A 113 -27.03 1.02 -7.13
C GLY A 113 -26.03 2.10 -6.71
N PHE A 114 -24.71 1.81 -6.68
CA PHE A 114 -23.69 2.76 -6.23
C PHE A 114 -23.62 4.05 -7.07
N ALA A 115 -24.05 4.01 -8.33
CA ALA A 115 -24.06 5.16 -9.24
C ALA A 115 -25.11 6.22 -8.86
N GLY A 116 -26.25 5.81 -8.30
CA GLY A 116 -27.39 6.69 -7.98
C GLY A 116 -27.45 7.19 -6.53
N ALA A 117 -26.53 6.76 -5.67
CA ALA A 117 -26.58 7.09 -4.24
C ALA A 117 -26.14 8.55 -3.96
N THR A 118 -27.10 9.42 -3.60
CA THR A 118 -26.87 10.82 -3.21
C THR A 118 -26.45 11.00 -1.75
N ARG A 119 -26.84 10.09 -0.85
CA ARG A 119 -26.46 10.13 0.57
C ARG A 119 -25.64 8.89 0.92
N ARG A 120 -24.35 9.08 1.24
CA ARG A 120 -23.45 8.00 1.69
C ARG A 120 -23.24 8.05 3.19
N THR A 121 -23.28 6.88 3.82
CA THR A 121 -22.93 6.65 5.22
C THR A 121 -21.72 5.72 5.29
N TRP A 122 -20.85 5.92 6.29
CA TRP A 122 -19.66 5.08 6.48
C TRP A 122 -20.03 3.82 7.27
N ALA A 123 -19.44 2.68 6.88
CA ALA A 123 -19.79 1.37 7.43
C ALA A 123 -19.17 1.13 8.82
N GLY A 124 -17.95 1.61 9.06
CA GLY A 124 -17.25 1.47 10.34
C GLY A 124 -16.87 2.82 10.95
N PRO A 125 -16.86 2.96 12.29
CA PRO A 125 -16.24 4.11 12.94
C PRO A 125 -14.71 4.04 12.79
N ALA A 126 -14.04 5.19 12.66
CA ALA A 126 -12.59 5.34 12.77
C ALA A 126 -12.20 5.85 14.17
N PRO A 127 -12.21 4.99 15.22
CA PRO A 127 -11.89 5.43 16.57
C PRO A 127 -10.39 5.69 16.70
N TRP A 128 -10.04 6.88 17.19
CA TRP A 128 -8.68 7.16 17.62
C TRP A 128 -8.43 6.50 18.97
N ARG A 129 -7.49 5.57 19.02
CA ARG A 129 -7.21 4.75 20.21
C ARG A 129 -6.00 5.29 20.97
N ARG A 130 -5.85 4.86 22.23
CA ARG A 130 -4.67 5.15 23.06
C ARG A 130 -3.32 4.79 22.40
N PRO A 131 -3.16 3.66 21.69
CA PRO A 131 -1.94 3.37 20.94
C PRO A 131 -1.59 4.45 19.90
N ASP A 132 -2.59 5.07 19.25
CA ASP A 132 -2.32 6.12 18.26
C ASP A 132 -1.69 7.35 18.93
N TRP A 133 -2.17 7.71 20.12
CA TRP A 133 -1.54 8.75 20.95
C TRP A 133 -0.13 8.39 21.37
N LEU A 134 0.10 7.14 21.77
CA LEU A 134 1.41 6.68 22.20
C LEU A 134 2.41 6.67 21.05
N ALA A 135 1.99 6.26 19.85
CA ALA A 135 2.78 6.30 18.63
C ALA A 135 3.14 7.74 18.24
N LEU A 136 2.18 8.66 18.32
CA LEU A 136 2.39 10.08 18.01
C LEU A 136 3.34 10.74 19.03
N ALA A 137 3.17 10.44 20.31
CA ALA A 137 4.06 10.91 21.38
C ALA A 137 5.49 10.37 21.20
N ALA A 138 5.64 9.08 20.91
CA ALA A 138 6.95 8.47 20.65
C ALA A 138 7.65 9.11 19.45
N GLY A 139 6.92 9.31 18.34
CA GLY A 139 7.45 10.00 17.16
C GLY A 139 7.89 11.43 17.45
N LEU A 140 7.07 12.19 18.18
CA LEU A 140 7.40 13.56 18.60
C LEU A 140 8.63 13.59 19.53
N LEU A 141 8.77 12.60 20.41
CA LEU A 141 9.93 12.45 21.29
C LEU A 141 11.22 12.24 20.49
N VAL A 142 11.19 11.38 19.48
CA VAL A 142 12.36 11.12 18.61
C VAL A 142 12.75 12.38 17.83
N VAL A 143 11.77 13.07 17.22
CA VAL A 143 12.01 14.32 16.49
C VAL A 143 12.51 15.41 17.44
N GLY A 144 11.91 15.54 18.62
CA GLY A 144 12.30 16.50 19.65
C GLY A 144 13.71 16.26 20.14
N ALA A 145 14.10 15.02 20.41
CA ALA A 145 15.45 14.64 20.80
C ALA A 145 16.48 14.97 19.70
N ALA A 146 16.14 14.71 18.43
CA ALA A 146 17.00 15.02 17.30
C ALA A 146 17.19 16.53 17.11
N VAL A 147 16.12 17.32 17.26
CA VAL A 147 16.20 18.79 17.20
C VAL A 147 16.98 19.35 18.38
N ALA A 148 16.76 18.85 19.60
CA ALA A 148 17.49 19.27 20.79
C ALA A 148 18.99 18.97 20.65
N ALA A 149 19.36 17.76 20.22
CA ALA A 149 20.75 17.40 19.98
C ALA A 149 21.42 18.31 18.95
N ARG A 150 20.70 18.68 17.87
CA ARG A 150 21.20 19.62 16.87
C ARG A 150 21.44 21.01 17.46
N LEU A 151 20.49 21.53 18.23
CA LEU A 151 20.59 22.86 18.86
C LEU A 151 21.67 22.94 19.95
N THR A 152 22.01 21.82 20.61
CA THR A 152 23.09 21.78 21.61
C THR A 152 24.49 21.59 21.02
N LEU A 153 24.57 21.16 19.76
CA LEU A 153 25.83 20.90 19.04
C LEU A 153 26.21 22.03 18.06
N ASP A 154 25.28 22.95 17.80
CA ASP A 154 25.51 24.24 17.12
C ASP A 154 25.92 25.31 18.15
#